data_AF-A0A2K3QA40-F1
#
_entry.id   AF-A0A2K3QA40-F1
#
_cell.length_a   1.000
_cell.length_b   1.000
_cell.length_c   1.000
_cell.angle_alpha   90.00
_cell.angle_beta   90.00
_cell.angle_gamma   90.00
#
_symmetry.space_group_name_H-M   'P 1'
#
loop_
_entity.id
_entity.type
_entity.pdbx_description
1 polymer ?
#
loop_
_entity_poly.entity_id
_entity_poly.type
_entity_poly.pdbx_seq_one_letter_code
_entity_poly.pdbx_strand_id
1 'polypeptide(L)'
;MLFTSLKVAVLSLLAANAAAKTIQINAGGNGKDFSPSSVTAAKGDVIEFHFLKSLHNVAAGDFAKACSPLTTGGFYSGFIQPKSGGPTVFQVTVNSTDPIFYYCSVGNHCQDGMVGVVNPTSNLTLDKYASSAKSASSNISPDALYGGKLIQASDVTASASSTASSSPSSTSGNGASSTTGNSPTQTKATGAAGQLSVSLLAIAGVAAGAAAFAM
;
A
#
# COMPACT_ATOMS: atom_id res chain seq x y z
N MET A 1 70.83 -6.78 7.85
CA MET A 1 69.82 -5.75 8.18
C MET A 1 68.85 -5.70 7.02
N LEU A 2 67.59 -6.09 7.20
CA LEU A 2 66.62 -6.19 6.10
C LEU A 2 65.28 -5.58 6.56
N PHE A 3 65.05 -4.33 6.20
CA PHE A 3 63.83 -3.60 6.54
C PHE A 3 62.85 -3.69 5.38
N THR A 4 61.84 -4.56 5.49
CA THR A 4 60.76 -4.69 4.51
C THR A 4 59.69 -3.63 4.76
N SER A 5 59.69 -2.58 3.94
CA SER A 5 58.72 -1.48 4.03
C SER A 5 57.30 -1.93 3.67
N LEU A 6 56.44 -2.08 4.68
CA LEU A 6 55.02 -2.38 4.51
C LEU A 6 54.28 -1.13 4.01
N LYS A 7 54.03 -1.04 2.69
CA LYS A 7 53.17 -0.01 2.10
C LYS A 7 51.70 -0.32 2.39
N VAL A 8 51.17 0.26 3.46
CA VAL A 8 49.73 0.24 3.75
C VAL A 8 49.02 1.18 2.76
N ALA A 9 48.42 0.60 1.73
CA ALA A 9 47.54 1.33 0.82
C ALA A 9 46.20 1.57 1.52
N VAL A 10 45.99 2.79 2.04
CA VAL A 10 44.71 3.20 2.64
C VAL A 10 43.69 3.41 1.51
N LEU A 11 42.92 2.36 1.22
CA LEU A 11 41.83 2.41 0.25
C LEU A 11 40.62 3.09 0.92
N SER A 12 40.54 4.42 0.83
CA SER A 12 39.39 5.18 1.34
C SER A 12 38.10 4.75 0.64
N LEU A 13 37.29 3.95 1.34
CA LEU A 13 35.94 3.61 0.93
C LEU A 13 35.08 4.88 0.98
N LEU A 14 34.85 5.49 -0.17
CA LEU A 14 33.88 6.56 -0.34
C LEU A 14 32.47 5.96 -0.22
N ALA A 15 31.97 5.87 1.02
CA ALA A 15 30.60 5.48 1.30
C ALA A 15 29.63 6.54 0.76
N ALA A 16 29.17 6.34 -0.47
CA ALA A 16 28.12 7.17 -1.07
C ALA A 16 26.81 6.92 -0.31
N ASN A 17 26.47 7.85 0.58
CA ASN A 17 25.16 7.88 1.23
C ASN A 17 24.10 8.27 0.18
N ALA A 18 23.59 7.27 -0.54
CA ALA A 18 22.47 7.45 -1.45
C ALA A 18 21.23 7.80 -0.61
N ALA A 19 20.77 9.05 -0.71
CA ALA A 19 19.50 9.45 -0.13
C ALA A 19 18.35 8.75 -0.88
N ALA A 20 17.42 8.18 -0.13
CA ALA A 20 16.21 7.57 -0.68
C ALA A 20 15.43 8.59 -1.52
N LYS A 21 15.12 8.24 -2.77
CA LYS A 21 14.37 9.08 -3.69
C LYS A 21 12.87 8.76 -3.62
N THR A 22 12.03 9.79 -3.73
CA THR A 22 10.60 9.64 -4.03
C THR A 22 10.37 9.58 -5.54
N ILE A 23 9.61 8.59 -6.00
CA ILE A 23 9.28 8.34 -7.41
C ILE A 23 7.77 8.38 -7.58
N GLN A 24 7.28 9.45 -8.21
CA GLN A 24 5.85 9.66 -8.45
C GLN A 24 5.36 8.86 -9.67
N ILE A 25 4.20 8.23 -9.52
CA ILE A 25 3.43 7.55 -10.55
C ILE A 25 1.98 8.02 -10.44
N ASN A 26 1.47 8.67 -11.48
CA ASN A 26 0.07 9.10 -11.53
C ASN A 26 -0.83 7.93 -11.92
N ALA A 27 -1.91 7.70 -11.17
CA ALA A 27 -2.97 6.73 -11.45
C ALA A 27 -4.23 7.46 -11.95
N GLY A 28 -4.59 7.21 -13.21
CA GLY A 28 -5.78 7.78 -13.84
C GLY A 28 -5.63 9.24 -14.27
N GLY A 29 -4.47 9.63 -14.78
CA GLY A 29 -4.24 10.97 -15.35
C GLY A 29 -4.98 11.16 -16.67
N ASN A 30 -4.95 10.13 -17.52
CA ASN A 30 -5.47 10.10 -18.89
C ASN A 30 -6.49 8.97 -19.09
N GLY A 31 -7.14 8.50 -18.01
CA GLY A 31 -8.18 7.48 -18.05
C GLY A 31 -7.85 6.29 -17.16
N LYS A 32 -7.46 5.17 -17.78
CA LYS A 32 -7.07 3.91 -17.12
C LYS A 32 -5.57 3.68 -17.27
N ASP A 33 -4.76 4.62 -16.79
CA ASP A 33 -3.30 4.65 -16.99
C ASP A 33 -2.53 4.76 -15.67
N PHE A 34 -1.34 4.15 -15.65
CA PHE A 34 -0.26 4.52 -14.74
C PHE A 34 0.79 5.32 -15.54
N SER A 35 1.22 6.47 -15.02
CA SER A 35 2.13 7.38 -15.74
C SER A 35 3.18 7.99 -14.81
N PRO A 36 4.47 7.66 -14.97
CA PRO A 36 5.03 6.64 -15.87
C PRO A 36 4.62 5.20 -15.47
N SER A 37 4.37 4.34 -16.46
CA SER A 37 4.07 2.90 -16.25
C SER A 37 5.32 2.03 -16.06
N SER A 38 6.51 2.60 -16.25
CA SER A 38 7.80 1.91 -16.07
C SER A 38 8.77 2.84 -15.37
N VAL A 39 9.35 2.41 -14.25
CA VAL A 39 10.32 3.19 -13.45
C VAL A 39 11.47 2.33 -12.95
N THR A 40 12.59 2.97 -12.64
CA THR A 40 13.74 2.36 -11.95
C THR A 40 13.86 2.97 -10.55
N ALA A 41 14.07 2.12 -9.55
CA ALA A 41 14.15 2.49 -8.13
C ALA A 41 15.22 1.67 -7.40
N ALA A 42 15.99 2.31 -6.53
CA ALA A 42 16.93 1.66 -5.63
C ALA A 42 16.22 1.12 -4.37
N LYS A 43 16.86 0.18 -3.67
CA LYS A 43 16.41 -0.22 -2.33
C LYS A 43 16.44 0.99 -1.39
N GLY A 44 15.32 1.26 -0.73
CA GLY A 44 15.11 2.41 0.15
C GLY A 44 14.29 3.53 -0.49
N ASP A 45 14.19 3.59 -1.83
CA ASP A 45 13.33 4.56 -2.52
C ASP A 45 11.85 4.35 -2.16
N VAL A 46 11.05 5.40 -2.33
CA VAL A 46 9.60 5.37 -2.11
C VAL A 46 8.88 5.58 -3.44
N ILE A 47 8.06 4.62 -3.84
CA ILE A 47 7.11 4.79 -4.95
C ILE A 47 5.85 5.46 -4.39
N GLU A 48 5.39 6.52 -5.05
CA GLU A 48 4.14 7.19 -4.74
C GLU A 48 3.14 7.04 -5.87
N PHE A 49 2.04 6.35 -5.61
CA PHE A 49 0.90 6.27 -6.53
C PHE A 49 -0.08 7.41 -6.23
N HIS A 50 -0.13 8.42 -7.10
CA HIS A 50 -0.99 9.60 -6.99
C HIS A 50 -2.28 9.39 -7.76
N PHE A 51 -3.38 9.19 -7.04
CA PHE A 51 -4.72 8.93 -7.59
C PHE A 51 -5.41 10.25 -7.95
N LEU A 52 -5.83 10.40 -9.22
CA LEU A 52 -6.23 11.70 -9.77
C LEU A 52 -7.74 11.93 -9.92
N LYS A 53 -8.39 11.36 -10.95
CA LYS A 53 -9.76 11.75 -11.35
C LYS A 53 -10.85 10.73 -11.02
N SER A 54 -10.51 9.45 -11.12
CA SER A 54 -11.47 8.33 -11.12
C SER A 54 -11.06 7.24 -10.12
N LEU A 55 -11.97 6.29 -9.88
CA LEU A 55 -11.76 5.15 -9.02
C LEU A 55 -10.66 4.27 -9.61
N HIS A 56 -9.54 4.17 -8.89
CA HIS A 56 -8.45 3.25 -9.19
C HIS A 56 -7.93 2.62 -7.90
N ASN A 57 -7.07 1.64 -8.06
CA ASN A 57 -6.21 1.13 -7.00
C ASN A 57 -4.87 0.72 -7.63
N VAL A 58 -3.96 0.24 -6.81
CA VAL A 58 -2.79 -0.49 -7.28
C VAL A 58 -2.58 -1.72 -6.41
N ALA A 59 -2.41 -2.87 -7.06
CA ALA A 59 -2.02 -4.14 -6.44
C ALA A 59 -0.71 -4.63 -7.06
N ALA A 60 0.21 -5.14 -6.25
CA ALA A 60 1.39 -5.86 -6.74
C ALA A 60 0.95 -7.21 -7.32
N GLY A 61 1.30 -7.48 -8.57
CA GLY A 61 0.78 -8.61 -9.34
C GLY A 61 1.81 -9.69 -9.67
N ASP A 62 1.32 -10.92 -9.87
CA ASP A 62 2.11 -12.05 -10.35
C ASP A 62 2.43 -11.86 -11.85
N PHE A 63 3.72 -11.81 -12.21
CA PHE A 63 4.16 -11.62 -13.60
C PHE A 63 3.65 -12.71 -14.55
N ALA A 64 3.55 -13.95 -14.09
CA ALA A 64 3.07 -15.09 -14.89
C ALA A 64 1.53 -15.17 -14.93
N LYS A 65 0.85 -14.44 -14.04
CA LYS A 65 -0.62 -14.38 -13.92
C LYS A 65 -1.07 -12.93 -13.76
N ALA A 66 -0.90 -12.14 -14.82
CA ALA A 66 -1.33 -10.75 -14.82
C ALA A 66 -2.80 -10.60 -14.40
N CYS A 67 -3.14 -9.46 -13.79
CA CYS A 67 -4.43 -9.20 -13.17
C CYS A 67 -4.78 -10.10 -11.96
N SER A 68 -3.79 -10.82 -11.42
CA SER A 68 -3.86 -11.52 -10.13
C SER A 68 -2.79 -11.00 -9.17
N PRO A 69 -3.06 -10.92 -7.86
CA PRO A 69 -2.10 -10.39 -6.90
C PRO A 69 -0.97 -11.40 -6.65
N LEU A 70 0.17 -10.90 -6.17
CA LEU A 70 1.21 -11.77 -5.61
C LEU A 70 0.66 -12.57 -4.42
N THR A 71 1.00 -13.86 -4.37
CA THR A 71 0.56 -14.77 -3.30
C THR A 71 1.28 -14.57 -1.97
N THR A 72 2.44 -13.89 -1.99
CA THR A 72 3.26 -13.60 -0.81
C THR A 72 3.92 -12.24 -0.97
N GLY A 73 3.82 -11.39 0.07
CA GLY A 73 4.37 -10.04 0.04
C GLY A 73 3.64 -9.10 -0.93
N GLY A 74 4.36 -8.12 -1.47
CA GLY A 74 3.76 -7.09 -2.34
C GLY A 74 3.00 -6.02 -1.56
N PHE A 75 2.04 -5.38 -2.21
CA PHE A 75 1.21 -4.32 -1.65
C PHE A 75 -0.16 -4.25 -2.32
N TYR A 76 -1.12 -3.63 -1.64
CA TYR A 76 -2.41 -3.22 -2.19
C TYR A 76 -2.87 -1.91 -1.56
N SER A 77 -3.28 -0.95 -2.37
CA SER A 77 -3.72 0.37 -1.90
C SER A 77 -5.14 0.41 -1.34
N GLY A 78 -5.95 -0.61 -1.63
CA GLY A 78 -7.41 -0.48 -1.56
C GLY A 78 -7.97 0.42 -2.68
N PHE A 79 -9.30 0.43 -2.83
CA PHE A 79 -10.00 1.26 -3.80
C PHE A 79 -10.00 2.73 -3.40
N ILE A 80 -9.44 3.60 -4.24
CA ILE A 80 -9.28 5.02 -3.99
C ILE A 80 -10.04 5.81 -5.06
N GLN A 81 -11.09 6.51 -4.64
CA GLN A 81 -11.76 7.54 -5.42
C GLN A 81 -11.35 8.90 -4.85
N PRO A 82 -10.52 9.68 -5.57
CA PRO A 82 -10.17 11.03 -5.17
C PRO A 82 -11.41 11.89 -4.95
N LYS A 83 -11.41 12.60 -3.82
CA LYS A 83 -12.43 13.56 -3.37
C LYS A 83 -11.71 14.72 -2.69
N SER A 84 -12.33 15.91 -2.65
CA SER A 84 -11.76 17.06 -1.95
C SER A 84 -11.45 16.72 -0.48
N GLY A 85 -10.21 16.99 -0.04
CA GLY A 85 -9.74 16.67 1.32
C GLY A 85 -9.57 15.17 1.64
N GLY A 86 -9.70 14.27 0.65
CA GLY A 86 -9.44 12.84 0.83
C GLY A 86 -7.97 12.48 0.61
N PRO A 87 -7.50 11.34 1.15
CA PRO A 87 -6.18 10.83 0.83
C PRO A 87 -6.11 10.33 -0.62
N THR A 88 -5.07 10.73 -1.34
CA THR A 88 -4.91 10.49 -2.79
C THR A 88 -3.53 9.95 -3.15
N VAL A 89 -2.66 9.66 -2.18
CA VAL A 89 -1.32 9.13 -2.44
C VAL A 89 -1.09 7.85 -1.64
N PHE A 90 -0.67 6.78 -2.31
CA PHE A 90 -0.25 5.53 -1.69
C PHE A 90 1.27 5.37 -1.82
N GLN A 91 1.97 5.33 -0.69
CA GLN A 91 3.43 5.17 -0.59
C GLN A 91 3.82 3.72 -0.38
N VAL A 92 4.78 3.24 -1.17
CA VAL A 92 5.41 1.91 -1.06
C VAL A 92 6.92 2.07 -0.99
N THR A 93 7.56 1.56 0.08
CA THR A 93 9.03 1.51 0.18
C THR A 93 9.58 0.33 -0.62
N VAL A 94 10.58 0.60 -1.46
CA VAL A 94 11.26 -0.40 -2.30
C VAL A 94 12.25 -1.20 -1.45
N ASN A 95 11.98 -2.48 -1.22
CA ASN A 95 12.76 -3.33 -0.31
C ASN A 95 13.91 -4.12 -0.99
N SER A 96 13.86 -4.27 -2.31
CA SER A 96 14.90 -4.87 -3.15
C SER A 96 14.89 -4.25 -4.55
N THR A 97 15.89 -4.57 -5.37
CA THR A 97 15.97 -4.16 -6.78
C THR A 97 15.28 -5.14 -7.74
N ASP A 98 14.52 -6.10 -7.22
CA ASP A 98 13.82 -7.09 -8.04
C ASP A 98 12.65 -6.42 -8.81
N PRO A 99 12.20 -6.97 -9.95
CA PRO A 99 11.10 -6.40 -10.70
C PRO A 99 9.78 -6.50 -9.94
N ILE A 100 9.07 -5.38 -9.80
CA ILE A 100 7.75 -5.33 -9.16
C ILE A 100 6.71 -4.96 -10.20
N PHE A 101 5.88 -5.93 -10.60
CA PHE A 101 4.74 -5.69 -11.48
C PHE A 101 3.53 -5.27 -10.66
N TYR A 102 2.70 -4.40 -11.22
CA TYR A 102 1.50 -3.91 -10.57
C TYR A 102 0.38 -3.61 -11.57
N TYR A 103 -0.86 -3.63 -11.09
CA TYR A 103 -2.06 -3.46 -11.90
C TYR A 103 -3.19 -2.77 -11.13
N CYS A 104 -4.18 -2.25 -11.86
CA CYS A 104 -5.43 -1.75 -11.30
C CYS A 104 -6.53 -2.82 -11.40
N SER A 105 -7.06 -3.25 -10.26
CA SER A 105 -8.08 -4.30 -10.16
C SER A 105 -9.53 -3.80 -10.28
N VAL A 106 -9.73 -2.53 -10.62
CA VAL A 106 -11.06 -1.95 -10.89
C VAL A 106 -11.60 -2.48 -12.23
N GLY A 107 -12.70 -3.25 -12.19
CA GLY A 107 -13.37 -3.75 -13.40
C GLY A 107 -12.39 -4.45 -14.35
N ASN A 108 -12.35 -4.03 -15.62
CA ASN A 108 -11.39 -4.55 -16.61
C ASN A 108 -10.12 -3.68 -16.78
N HIS A 109 -9.82 -2.75 -15.85
CA HIS A 109 -8.72 -1.78 -16.05
C HIS A 109 -7.37 -2.47 -16.33
N CYS A 110 -7.07 -3.59 -15.66
CA CYS A 110 -5.85 -4.35 -15.92
C CYS A 110 -5.81 -4.90 -17.35
N GLN A 111 -6.88 -5.55 -17.81
CA GLN A 111 -6.99 -6.10 -19.17
C GLN A 111 -6.99 -5.01 -20.24
N ASP A 112 -7.55 -3.84 -19.93
CA ASP A 112 -7.50 -2.64 -20.78
C ASP A 112 -6.09 -2.02 -20.86
N GLY A 113 -5.11 -2.52 -20.07
CA GLY A 113 -3.71 -2.10 -20.09
C GLY A 113 -3.27 -1.22 -18.92
N MET A 114 -4.08 -1.06 -17.88
CA MET A 114 -3.71 -0.34 -16.65
C MET A 114 -2.79 -1.20 -15.77
N VAL A 115 -1.56 -1.36 -16.24
CA VAL A 115 -0.48 -2.11 -15.63
C VAL A 115 0.82 -1.30 -15.64
N GLY A 116 1.75 -1.66 -14.78
CA GLY A 116 3.08 -1.07 -14.76
C GLY A 116 4.13 -1.95 -14.08
N VAL A 117 5.36 -1.47 -14.08
CA VAL A 117 6.54 -2.16 -13.55
C VAL A 117 7.53 -1.22 -12.88
N VAL A 118 8.10 -1.65 -11.77
CA VAL A 118 9.32 -1.09 -11.16
C VAL A 118 10.46 -2.04 -11.48
N ASN A 119 11.63 -1.52 -11.86
CA ASN A 119 12.84 -2.30 -12.15
C ASN A 119 12.65 -3.43 -13.18
N PRO A 120 12.12 -3.17 -14.39
CA PRO A 120 12.01 -4.18 -15.44
C PRO A 120 13.40 -4.72 -15.84
N THR A 121 13.43 -5.98 -16.32
CA THR A 121 14.63 -6.59 -16.92
C THR A 121 14.36 -6.92 -18.39
N SER A 122 15.41 -7.30 -19.13
CA SER A 122 15.28 -7.78 -20.53
C SER A 122 14.31 -8.96 -20.68
N ASN A 123 14.17 -9.80 -19.65
CA ASN A 123 13.27 -10.95 -19.66
C ASN A 123 11.91 -10.65 -19.03
N LEU A 124 11.86 -9.77 -18.04
CA LEU A 124 10.65 -9.38 -17.30
C LEU A 124 10.31 -7.93 -17.69
N THR A 125 9.61 -7.76 -18.81
CA THR A 125 9.27 -6.47 -19.42
C THR A 125 7.81 -6.10 -19.21
N LEU A 126 7.51 -4.79 -19.29
CA LEU A 126 6.14 -4.28 -19.25
C LEU A 126 5.29 -4.85 -20.40
N ASP A 127 5.83 -4.94 -21.62
CA ASP A 127 5.10 -5.44 -22.80
C ASP A 127 4.62 -6.89 -22.64
N LYS A 128 5.44 -7.75 -22.02
CA LYS A 128 5.04 -9.13 -21.70
C LYS A 128 3.91 -9.16 -20.68
N TYR A 129 4.03 -8.35 -19.62
CA TYR A 129 3.01 -8.26 -18.58
C TYR A 129 1.69 -7.68 -19.10
N ALA A 130 1.73 -6.61 -19.90
CA ALA A 130 0.58 -6.00 -20.54
C ALA A 130 -0.08 -6.92 -21.59
N SER A 131 0.70 -7.75 -22.27
CA SER A 131 0.17 -8.77 -23.19
C SER A 131 -0.53 -9.90 -22.42
N SER A 132 0.04 -10.36 -21.31
CA SER A 132 -0.62 -11.32 -20.40
C SER A 132 -1.91 -10.74 -19.80
N ALA A 133 -1.90 -9.47 -19.39
CA ALA A 133 -3.05 -8.78 -18.81
C ALA A 133 -4.25 -8.74 -19.78
N LYS A 134 -4.02 -8.39 -21.06
CA LYS A 134 -5.06 -8.39 -22.10
C LYS A 134 -5.73 -9.74 -22.31
N SER A 135 -5.04 -10.85 -22.00
CA SER A 135 -5.55 -12.21 -22.09
C SER A 135 -6.08 -12.77 -20.76
N ALA A 136 -6.06 -12.00 -19.68
CA ALA A 136 -6.51 -12.46 -18.37
C ALA A 136 -8.04 -12.54 -18.30
N SER A 137 -8.56 -13.73 -18.00
CA SER A 137 -10.01 -13.99 -17.89
C SER A 137 -10.68 -13.37 -16.66
N SER A 138 -9.93 -12.76 -15.75
CA SER A 138 -10.41 -12.18 -14.50
C SER A 138 -9.46 -11.10 -13.99
N ASN A 139 -9.98 -10.17 -13.19
CA ASN A 139 -9.21 -9.12 -12.52
C ASN A 139 -9.45 -9.21 -11.02
N ILE A 140 -8.46 -9.71 -10.28
CA ILE A 140 -8.62 -10.10 -8.88
C ILE A 140 -8.20 -8.93 -7.97
N SER A 141 -9.01 -8.62 -6.97
CA SER A 141 -8.71 -7.62 -5.95
C SER A 141 -8.38 -8.31 -4.63
N PRO A 142 -7.30 -7.92 -3.91
CA PRO A 142 -7.13 -8.30 -2.51
C PRO A 142 -8.19 -7.65 -1.61
N ASP A 143 -8.46 -8.24 -0.44
CA ASP A 143 -9.58 -7.83 0.43
C ASP A 143 -9.35 -6.53 1.22
N ALA A 144 -8.11 -6.26 1.62
CA ALA A 144 -7.74 -5.13 2.50
C ALA A 144 -6.39 -4.53 2.12
N LEU A 145 -6.15 -3.25 2.42
CA LEU A 145 -4.87 -2.59 2.11
C LEU A 145 -3.70 -3.21 2.89
N TYR A 146 -2.52 -3.29 2.25
CA TYR A 146 -1.28 -3.76 2.88
C TYR A 146 -0.04 -3.30 2.09
N GLY A 147 1.15 -3.45 2.69
CA GLY A 147 2.43 -3.24 2.00
C GLY A 147 2.79 -1.78 1.66
N GLY A 148 2.01 -0.82 2.16
CA GLY A 148 2.25 0.61 1.96
C GLY A 148 1.37 1.48 2.87
N LYS A 149 1.49 2.79 2.76
CA LYS A 149 0.75 3.78 3.56
C LYS A 149 -0.05 4.72 2.66
N LEU A 150 -1.31 4.95 3.00
CA LEU A 150 -2.16 5.94 2.34
C LEU A 150 -2.03 7.31 3.06
N ILE A 151 -1.84 8.40 2.31
CA ILE A 151 -1.64 9.77 2.81
C ILE A 151 -2.44 10.80 2.01
N GLN A 152 -2.61 12.01 2.55
CA GLN A 152 -3.09 13.15 1.77
C GLN A 152 -1.97 13.69 0.87
N ALA A 153 -2.35 14.23 -0.30
CA ALA A 153 -1.39 14.88 -1.20
C ALA A 153 -0.68 16.09 -0.56
N SER A 154 -1.29 16.73 0.46
CA SER A 154 -0.64 17.77 1.28
C SER A 154 0.57 17.27 2.07
N ASP A 155 0.59 15.99 2.42
CA ASP A 155 1.51 15.42 3.41
C ASP A 155 2.79 14.85 2.75
N VAL A 156 2.82 14.79 1.41
CA VAL A 156 3.91 14.26 0.58
C VAL A 156 5.26 14.91 0.94
N THR A 157 5.27 16.21 1.26
CA THR A 157 6.49 16.95 1.64
C THR A 157 6.97 16.65 3.06
N ALA A 158 6.11 16.17 3.96
CA ALA A 158 6.44 16.00 5.38
C ALA A 158 7.15 14.66 5.70
N SER A 159 7.05 13.66 4.82
CA SER A 159 7.53 12.31 5.12
C SER A 159 9.04 12.09 4.92
N ALA A 160 9.77 13.10 4.42
CA ALA A 160 11.22 13.04 4.16
C ALA A 160 12.11 13.27 5.40
N SER A 161 11.52 13.56 6.57
CA SER A 161 12.26 13.96 7.79
C SER A 161 11.70 13.34 9.07
N SER A 162 11.91 12.04 9.28
CA SER A 162 11.63 11.39 10.57
C SER A 162 12.55 10.21 10.92
N THR A 163 13.86 10.34 10.64
CA THR A 163 14.91 9.58 11.32
C THR A 163 15.18 10.15 12.72
N ALA A 164 14.22 9.98 13.63
CA ALA A 164 14.42 10.26 15.04
C ALA A 164 15.11 9.07 15.73
N SER A 165 16.41 9.18 16.00
CA SER A 165 17.17 8.17 16.74
C SER A 165 16.62 7.96 18.15
N SER A 166 16.34 6.71 18.52
CA SER A 166 16.06 6.30 19.88
C SER A 166 17.30 5.66 20.52
N SER A 167 17.93 6.38 21.44
CA SER A 167 18.71 5.78 22.53
C SER A 167 18.73 6.68 23.76
N PRO A 168 18.82 6.09 24.96
CA PRO A 168 18.46 6.77 26.20
C PRO A 168 19.63 7.47 26.86
N SER A 169 19.31 8.49 27.67
CA SER A 169 20.24 9.08 28.65
C SER A 169 19.50 9.29 29.97
N SER A 170 19.85 8.49 30.98
CA SER A 170 19.52 8.73 32.37
C SER A 170 20.46 9.79 32.98
N THR A 171 20.00 10.53 34.00
CA THR A 171 20.65 10.71 35.32
C THR A 171 19.81 11.64 36.22
N SER A 172 19.91 11.42 37.53
CA SER A 172 19.08 11.93 38.64
C SER A 172 19.22 13.43 38.99
N GLY A 173 18.24 13.96 39.74
CA GLY A 173 18.36 15.21 40.50
C GLY A 173 17.08 15.55 41.30
N ASN A 174 17.19 15.82 42.60
CA ASN A 174 16.06 15.84 43.54
C ASN A 174 15.47 17.23 43.84
N GLY A 175 14.18 17.23 44.22
CA GLY A 175 13.51 18.23 45.08
C GLY A 175 12.50 19.14 44.38
N ALA A 176 11.43 19.63 45.01
CA ALA A 176 10.73 19.32 46.27
C ALA A 176 9.58 20.35 46.39
N SER A 177 8.45 20.01 47.03
CA SER A 177 7.31 20.92 47.36
C SER A 177 6.53 21.51 46.17
N SER A 178 5.22 21.78 46.26
CA SER A 178 4.24 21.56 47.35
C SER A 178 2.80 21.77 46.85
N THR A 179 1.81 21.05 47.45
CA THR A 179 0.38 21.45 47.65
C THR A 179 -0.48 21.82 46.41
N THR A 180 -1.78 21.55 46.26
CA THR A 180 -2.86 20.90 47.05
C THR A 180 -4.06 20.75 46.10
N GLY A 181 -4.93 19.74 46.23
CA GLY A 181 -6.14 19.68 45.40
C GLY A 181 -6.89 18.35 45.49
N ASN A 182 -7.80 18.24 46.45
CA ASN A 182 -8.61 17.04 46.69
C ASN A 182 -9.62 16.77 45.56
N SER A 183 -9.60 15.52 45.04
CA SER A 183 -10.68 14.50 45.18
C SER A 183 -12.15 14.81 44.79
N PRO A 184 -13.02 13.80 44.56
CA PRO A 184 -13.82 13.74 43.34
C PRO A 184 -15.35 13.67 43.62
N THR A 185 -16.05 12.66 43.07
CA THR A 185 -17.53 12.42 43.14
C THR A 185 -18.34 13.43 42.30
N GLN A 186 -19.42 13.12 41.58
CA GLN A 186 -20.48 12.09 41.60
C GLN A 186 -20.92 11.78 40.13
N THR A 187 -21.81 10.83 39.76
CA THR A 187 -22.55 9.75 40.44
C THR A 187 -22.85 8.60 39.46
N LYS A 188 -23.38 7.46 39.92
CA LYS A 188 -23.70 6.23 39.14
C LYS A 188 -25.21 5.92 39.13
N ALA A 189 -25.75 5.64 37.94
CA ALA A 189 -26.96 4.82 37.59
C ALA A 189 -28.34 5.06 38.26
N THR A 190 -29.41 5.12 37.43
CA THR A 190 -30.79 4.69 37.78
C THR A 190 -31.60 4.24 36.56
N GLY A 191 -32.17 3.01 36.59
CA GLY A 191 -33.40 2.58 35.88
C GLY A 191 -33.42 2.50 34.34
N ALA A 192 -34.39 1.82 33.69
CA ALA A 192 -35.37 0.82 34.12
C ALA A 192 -35.88 0.01 32.89
N ALA A 193 -36.76 -0.99 33.11
CA ALA A 193 -37.23 -1.96 32.11
C ALA A 193 -38.16 -1.40 31.00
N GLY A 194 -38.27 -2.11 29.86
CA GLY A 194 -39.32 -1.84 28.85
C GLY A 194 -39.24 -2.65 27.54
N GLN A 195 -39.99 -3.77 27.47
CA GLN A 195 -40.62 -4.44 26.30
C GLN A 195 -39.87 -4.58 24.94
N LEU A 196 -39.68 -5.79 24.39
CA LEU A 196 -40.67 -6.65 23.70
C LEU A 196 -41.41 -5.99 22.51
N SER A 197 -40.99 -6.36 21.29
CA SER A 197 -41.87 -6.47 20.12
C SER A 197 -41.27 -7.44 19.11
N VAL A 198 -41.95 -8.56 18.90
CA VAL A 198 -41.63 -9.57 17.88
C VAL A 198 -42.67 -9.44 16.77
N SER A 199 -42.23 -9.33 15.52
CA SER A 199 -43.12 -9.35 14.36
C SER A 199 -42.75 -10.53 13.46
N LEU A 200 -43.50 -11.63 13.62
CA LEU A 200 -43.59 -12.68 12.61
C LEU A 200 -44.35 -12.14 11.40
N LEU A 201 -43.82 -12.36 10.20
CA LEU A 201 -44.62 -12.43 8.98
C LEU A 201 -44.07 -13.57 8.12
N ALA A 202 -44.68 -14.74 8.29
CA ALA A 202 -44.49 -15.87 7.40
C ALA A 202 -45.50 -15.78 6.25
N ILE A 203 -45.03 -16.00 5.02
CA ILE A 203 -45.88 -16.34 3.87
C ILE A 203 -45.25 -17.53 3.17
N ALA A 204 -45.97 -18.64 3.15
CA ALA A 204 -45.59 -19.85 2.44
C ALA A 204 -45.97 -19.73 0.96
N GLY A 205 -45.14 -20.31 0.07
CA GLY A 205 -45.40 -20.40 -1.35
C GLY A 205 -44.78 -21.67 -1.92
N VAL A 206 -45.58 -22.74 -1.99
CA VAL A 206 -45.16 -24.04 -2.55
C VAL A 206 -45.60 -24.12 -4.00
N ALA A 207 -44.68 -24.45 -4.92
CA ALA A 207 -45.04 -24.95 -6.25
C ALA A 207 -43.91 -25.86 -6.78
N ALA A 208 -44.26 -27.10 -7.11
CA ALA A 208 -43.36 -28.06 -7.75
C ALA A 208 -43.34 -27.86 -9.28
N GLY A 209 -42.25 -28.27 -9.92
CA GLY A 209 -42.08 -28.18 -11.37
C GLY A 209 -41.01 -29.13 -11.90
N ALA A 210 -41.29 -30.44 -11.87
CA ALA A 210 -40.46 -31.44 -12.53
C ALA A 210 -41.00 -31.68 -13.95
N ALA A 211 -40.15 -31.53 -14.97
CA ALA A 211 -40.40 -32.01 -16.33
C ALA A 211 -39.07 -32.41 -16.97
N ALA A 212 -38.80 -33.71 -17.03
CA ALA A 212 -37.80 -34.26 -17.91
C ALA A 212 -38.42 -34.45 -19.31
N PHE A 213 -37.66 -34.17 -20.36
CA PHE A 213 -37.87 -34.84 -21.65
C PHE A 213 -36.51 -35.14 -22.28
N ALA A 214 -36.37 -36.36 -22.79
CA ALA A 214 -35.16 -36.84 -23.43
C ALA A 214 -35.16 -36.53 -24.92
N MET A 215 -33.98 -36.28 -25.48
CA MET A 215 -33.45 -36.83 -26.74
C MET A 215 -32.01 -36.35 -26.95
#